data_AF-A0A382WGX5-F1
#
_entry.id   AF-A0A382WGX5-F1
#
_cell.length_a   1.000
_cell.length_b   1.000
_cell.length_c   1.000
_cell.angle_alpha   90.00
_cell.angle_beta   90.00
_cell.angle_gamma   90.00
#
_symmetry.space_group_name_H-M   'P 1'
#
loop_
_entity.id
_entity.type
_entity.pdbx_description
1 polymer ?
#
loop_
_entity_poly.entity_id
_entity_poly.type
_entity_poly.pdbx_seq_one_letter_code
_entity_poly.pdbx_strand_id
1 'polypeptide(L)'
;DPTVDRVRVLSPLSDDSPQGVAPACYGMSLATGKPIEGGEAVGVIAAQSIGEPGTQLTMRTFHTGGVAGKDIAAGLPRVVELFEARTPKGKATLARISGVVRVGDDEGRGREVTVVAEDGTEEVYLIPGSPRLEVVDGQEIRAGDAIVEGPRDPKELLEIKGVRETQQYLVDEVQKVYRDQGVSIHDKHIELVVRQMTRRVRVGDPGDAEFLPGEQVDQWVFSDTNRRLVDEGNRPAEGRAELMGITKASLATDSWLSAASFQETTRVLTEAAIESR
;
A
#
# COMPACT_ATOMS: atom_id res chain seq x y z
N ASP A 1 25.06 -19.82 -2.58
CA ASP A 1 25.21 -20.41 -3.92
C ASP A 1 25.03 -19.28 -4.93
N PRO A 2 26.04 -18.96 -5.76
CA PRO A 2 25.96 -17.87 -6.72
C PRO A 2 24.89 -18.05 -7.81
N THR A 3 24.24 -19.22 -7.91
CA THR A 3 23.14 -19.47 -8.85
C THR A 3 21.75 -19.17 -8.28
N VAL A 4 21.65 -18.82 -6.99
CA VAL A 4 20.36 -18.51 -6.35
C VAL A 4 20.10 -17.02 -6.46
N ASP A 5 19.18 -16.65 -7.34
CA ASP A 5 18.75 -15.27 -7.61
C ASP A 5 17.45 -14.89 -6.88
N ARG A 6 16.67 -15.88 -6.42
CA ARG A 6 15.38 -15.68 -5.74
C ARG A 6 15.18 -16.66 -4.59
N VAL A 7 14.68 -16.14 -3.47
CA VAL A 7 14.33 -16.92 -2.27
C VAL A 7 12.96 -16.47 -1.76
N ARG A 8 12.11 -17.42 -1.38
CA ARG A 8 10.86 -17.12 -0.67
C ARG A 8 11.16 -17.02 0.83
N VAL A 9 10.70 -15.94 1.44
CA VAL A 9 10.87 -15.67 2.87
C VAL A 9 9.51 -15.46 3.52
N LEU A 10 9.43 -15.73 4.82
CA LEU A 10 8.31 -15.26 5.62
C LEU A 10 8.46 -13.74 5.84
N SER A 11 7.33 -13.04 5.86
CA SER A 11 7.28 -11.60 6.04
C SER A 11 6.18 -11.24 7.05
N PRO A 12 6.31 -10.14 7.81
CA PRO A 12 5.21 -9.55 8.56
C PRO A 12 3.95 -9.32 7.71
N LEU A 13 4.08 -9.05 6.40
CA LEU A 13 2.95 -8.86 5.49
C LEU A 13 2.12 -10.14 5.27
N SER A 14 2.76 -11.31 5.38
CA SER A 14 2.13 -12.62 5.20
C SER A 14 1.66 -13.26 6.50
N ASP A 15 1.75 -12.55 7.63
CA ASP A 15 1.40 -13.08 8.94
C ASP A 15 -0.10 -12.98 9.22
N ASP A 16 -0.72 -14.12 9.53
CA ASP A 16 -2.15 -14.25 9.83
C ASP A 16 -2.46 -14.19 11.34
N SER A 17 -1.54 -13.70 12.18
CA SER A 17 -1.81 -13.57 13.62
C SER A 17 -2.86 -12.48 13.86
N PRO A 18 -3.89 -12.72 14.70
CA PRO A 18 -4.96 -11.74 14.95
C PRO A 18 -4.45 -10.45 15.60
N GLN A 19 -3.43 -10.57 16.44
CA GLN A 19 -2.75 -9.46 17.10
C GLN A 19 -1.25 -9.71 17.09
N GLY A 20 -0.47 -8.67 16.80
CA GLY A 20 0.99 -8.80 16.70
C GLY A 20 1.44 -9.57 15.45
N VAL A 21 2.69 -10.04 15.45
CA VAL A 21 3.31 -10.80 14.36
C VAL A 21 4.01 -12.01 14.95
N ALA A 22 3.93 -13.17 14.31
CA ALA A 22 4.62 -14.36 14.79
C ALA A 22 6.16 -14.19 14.72
N PRO A 23 6.93 -14.75 15.67
CA PRO A 23 8.39 -14.70 15.65
C PRO A 23 9.00 -15.22 14.35
N ALA A 24 8.38 -16.22 13.71
CA ALA A 24 8.83 -16.76 12.42
C ALA A 24 8.69 -15.76 11.26
N CYS A 25 7.61 -14.96 11.25
CA CYS A 25 7.36 -13.95 10.23
C CYS A 25 8.20 -12.69 10.43
N TYR A 26 8.56 -12.36 11.67
CA TYR A 26 9.45 -11.24 11.98
C TYR A 26 10.94 -11.61 11.86
N GLY A 27 11.29 -12.83 12.25
CA GLY A 27 12.65 -13.37 12.23
C GLY A 27 13.54 -12.82 13.34
N MET A 28 14.65 -12.20 12.96
CA MET A 28 15.70 -11.75 13.89
C MET A 28 15.43 -10.34 14.43
N SER A 29 15.74 -10.13 15.70
CA SER A 29 15.88 -8.79 16.29
C SER A 29 17.15 -8.12 15.78
N LEU A 30 17.00 -6.95 15.17
CA LEU A 30 18.13 -6.22 14.57
C LEU A 30 19.03 -5.56 15.63
N ALA A 31 18.53 -5.37 16.85
CA ALA A 31 19.30 -4.81 17.95
C ALA A 31 20.22 -5.85 18.60
N THR A 32 19.77 -7.10 18.73
CA THR A 32 20.51 -8.17 19.43
C THR A 32 21.20 -9.16 18.50
N GLY A 33 20.80 -9.21 17.22
CA GLY A 33 21.28 -10.21 16.26
C GLY A 33 20.85 -11.64 16.60
N LYS A 34 19.80 -11.81 17.42
CA LYS A 34 19.20 -13.10 17.82
C LYS A 34 17.76 -13.23 17.32
N PRO A 35 17.16 -14.43 17.29
CA PRO A 35 15.73 -14.58 17.05
C PRO A 35 14.92 -13.69 17.99
N ILE A 36 13.84 -13.07 17.49
CA ILE A 36 12.98 -12.20 18.28
C ILE A 36 12.31 -12.98 19.42
N GLU A 37 12.21 -12.37 20.60
CA GLU A 37 11.50 -12.96 21.73
C GLU A 37 10.02 -12.52 21.74
N GLY A 38 9.15 -13.39 22.24
CA GLY A 38 7.74 -13.07 22.39
C GLY A 38 7.53 -11.91 23.36
N GLY A 39 6.71 -10.93 22.97
CA GLY A 39 6.40 -9.75 23.79
C GLY A 39 7.20 -8.48 23.42
N GLU A 40 8.13 -8.56 22.47
CA GLU A 40 8.80 -7.36 21.96
C GLU A 40 7.85 -6.43 21.19
N ALA A 41 7.95 -5.12 21.46
CA ALA A 41 7.12 -4.09 20.84
C ALA A 41 7.61 -3.71 19.43
N VAL A 42 7.61 -4.67 18.51
CA VAL A 42 8.18 -4.52 17.15
C VAL A 42 7.57 -3.38 16.35
N GLY A 43 6.30 -3.04 16.57
CA GLY A 43 5.64 -1.89 15.94
C GLY A 43 6.23 -0.55 16.37
N VAL A 44 6.55 -0.38 17.66
CA VAL A 44 7.18 0.84 18.20
C VAL A 44 8.60 0.97 17.65
N ILE A 45 9.36 -0.14 17.63
CA ILE A 45 10.72 -0.20 17.09
C ILE A 45 10.71 0.20 15.60
N ALA A 46 9.76 -0.32 14.83
CA ALA A 46 9.59 0.02 13.42
C ALA A 46 9.27 1.51 13.22
N ALA A 47 8.32 2.04 13.99
CA ALA A 47 7.94 3.45 13.91
C ALA A 47 9.12 4.40 14.21
N GLN A 48 9.92 4.08 15.24
CA GLN A 48 11.13 4.86 15.57
C GLN A 48 12.18 4.76 14.48
N SER A 49 12.43 3.55 13.96
CA SER A 49 13.42 3.30 12.92
C SER A 49 13.11 4.02 11.60
N ILE A 50 11.83 4.33 11.34
CA ILE A 50 11.38 5.11 10.19
C ILE A 50 11.38 6.62 10.51
N GLY A 51 10.88 6.98 11.69
CA GLY A 51 10.66 8.37 12.09
C GLY A 51 11.92 9.17 12.40
N GLU A 52 12.89 8.57 13.11
CA GLU A 52 14.13 9.24 13.50
C GLU A 52 14.95 9.69 12.27
N PRO A 53 15.24 8.82 11.29
CA PRO A 53 15.89 9.26 10.06
C PRO A 53 15.02 10.25 9.29
N GLY A 54 13.69 10.10 9.31
CA GLY A 54 12.77 11.03 8.67
C GLY A 54 12.94 12.48 9.13
N THR A 55 13.14 12.70 10.43
CA THR A 55 13.39 14.05 10.97
C THR A 55 14.72 14.61 10.46
N GLN A 56 15.74 13.77 10.30
CA GLN A 56 17.03 14.17 9.72
C GLN A 56 16.91 14.49 8.22
N LEU A 57 16.08 13.75 7.47
CA LEU A 57 15.83 14.00 6.05
C LEU A 57 15.24 15.38 5.83
N THR A 58 14.26 15.77 6.64
CA THR A 58 13.65 17.11 6.58
C THR A 58 14.71 18.19 6.67
N MET A 59 15.65 18.08 7.62
CA MET A 59 16.73 19.04 7.76
C MET A 59 17.64 19.08 6.54
N ARG A 60 17.98 17.94 5.93
CA ARG A 60 18.85 17.91 4.74
C ARG A 60 18.19 18.48 3.48
N THR A 61 16.91 18.19 3.25
CA THR A 61 16.17 18.67 2.06
C THR A 61 16.10 20.20 2.00
N PHE A 62 15.97 20.90 3.13
CA PHE A 62 15.96 22.37 3.15
C PHE A 62 17.29 23.01 2.72
N HIS A 63 18.43 22.34 2.92
CA HIS A 63 19.75 22.89 2.56
C HIS A 63 20.14 22.60 1.11
N THR A 64 19.54 21.60 0.48
CA THR A 64 19.78 21.25 -0.95
C THR A 64 18.71 21.80 -1.90
N GLY A 65 17.59 22.30 -1.38
CA GLY A 65 16.43 22.79 -2.15
C GLY A 65 16.65 24.05 -3.02
N GLY A 66 17.89 24.53 -3.17
CA GLY A 66 18.25 25.65 -4.03
C GLY A 66 18.82 25.25 -5.41
N VAL A 67 19.02 23.95 -5.68
CA VAL A 67 19.63 23.50 -6.94
C VAL A 67 18.53 23.09 -7.92
N ALA A 68 18.27 23.93 -8.91
CA ALA A 68 17.33 23.64 -10.00
C ALA A 68 17.72 22.34 -10.72
N GLY A 69 16.82 21.35 -10.73
CA GLY A 69 16.95 20.15 -11.57
C GLY A 69 16.76 18.80 -10.87
N LYS A 70 16.74 18.73 -9.54
CA LYS A 70 16.30 17.52 -8.81
C LYS A 70 14.90 17.75 -8.25
N ASP A 71 13.97 16.89 -8.64
CA ASP A 71 12.58 16.94 -8.21
C ASP A 71 12.51 16.87 -6.68
N ILE A 72 12.04 17.96 -6.06
CA ILE A 72 12.03 18.15 -4.59
C ILE A 72 11.14 17.08 -3.91
N ALA A 73 10.27 16.42 -4.67
CA ALA A 73 9.47 15.29 -4.21
C ALA A 73 10.31 14.09 -3.73
N ALA A 74 11.60 13.96 -4.09
CA ALA A 74 12.43 12.79 -3.76
C ALA A 74 12.84 12.62 -2.27
N GLY A 75 12.29 13.42 -1.35
CA GLY A 75 12.62 13.39 0.08
C GLY A 75 11.50 12.85 0.98
N LEU A 76 11.47 13.31 2.23
CA LEU A 76 10.41 12.96 3.18
C LEU A 76 8.98 13.22 2.68
N PRO A 77 8.68 14.28 1.89
CA PRO A 77 7.32 14.49 1.37
C PRO A 77 6.75 13.30 0.60
N ARG A 78 7.58 12.56 -0.15
CA ARG A 78 7.14 11.35 -0.85
C ARG A 78 6.88 10.18 0.10
N VAL A 79 7.69 10.00 1.13
CA VAL A 79 7.44 8.99 2.18
C VAL A 79 6.11 9.27 2.88
N VAL A 80 5.83 10.54 3.21
CA VAL A 80 4.55 10.95 3.79
C VAL A 80 3.40 10.73 2.81
N GLU A 81 3.57 11.06 1.53
CA GLU A 81 2.57 10.81 0.50
C GLU A 81 2.21 9.32 0.38
N LEU A 82 3.22 8.44 0.42
CA LEU A 82 3.06 6.99 0.36
C LEU A 82 2.37 6.45 1.62
N PHE A 83 2.84 6.80 2.82
CA PHE A 83 2.24 6.32 4.08
C PHE A 83 0.85 6.91 4.35
N GLU A 84 0.50 8.05 3.77
CA GLU A 84 -0.87 8.58 3.82
C GLU A 84 -1.75 8.06 2.68
N ALA A 85 -1.24 7.15 1.83
CA ALA A 85 -1.94 6.60 0.66
C ALA A 85 -2.59 7.72 -0.20
N ARG A 86 -1.84 8.80 -0.41
CA ARG A 86 -2.28 9.96 -1.21
C ARG A 86 -2.05 9.68 -2.69
N THR A 87 -2.96 10.17 -3.52
CA THR A 87 -2.79 10.13 -4.97
C THR A 87 -1.68 11.11 -5.37
N PRO A 88 -0.61 10.63 -6.03
CA PRO A 88 0.51 11.49 -6.37
C PRO A 88 0.16 12.46 -7.51
N LYS A 89 0.82 13.62 -7.52
CA LYS A 89 0.72 14.54 -8.65
C LYS A 89 1.46 13.98 -9.86
N GLY A 90 0.89 14.15 -11.05
CA GLY A 90 1.49 13.60 -12.28
C GLY A 90 1.56 12.07 -12.28
N LYS A 91 0.57 11.41 -11.66
CA LYS A 91 0.55 9.94 -11.57
C LYS A 91 0.68 9.29 -12.95
N ALA A 92 1.34 8.13 -12.97
CA ALA A 92 1.38 7.28 -14.15
C ALA A 92 -0.04 6.84 -14.52
N THR A 93 -0.32 6.76 -15.83
CA THR A 93 -1.49 6.05 -16.35
C THR A 93 -1.18 4.56 -16.34
N LEU A 94 -1.93 3.76 -15.58
CA LEU A 94 -1.75 2.32 -15.51
C LEU A 94 -2.68 1.60 -16.47
N ALA A 95 -2.20 0.53 -17.10
CA ALA A 95 -3.03 -0.37 -17.86
C ALA A 95 -3.97 -1.13 -16.91
N ARG A 96 -5.25 -1.24 -17.23
CA ARG A 96 -6.25 -1.99 -16.43
C ARG A 96 -6.36 -3.43 -16.87
N ILE A 97 -6.10 -3.68 -18.15
CA ILE A 97 -6.11 -5.01 -18.76
C ILE A 97 -4.71 -5.35 -19.29
N SER A 98 -4.43 -6.64 -19.42
CA SER A 98 -3.23 -7.12 -20.10
C SER A 98 -3.52 -7.26 -21.58
N GLY A 99 -2.54 -7.00 -22.44
CA GLY A 99 -2.74 -7.08 -23.88
C GLY A 99 -1.65 -6.41 -24.69
N VAL A 100 -1.92 -6.26 -25.98
CA VAL A 100 -1.02 -5.61 -26.93
C VAL A 100 -1.41 -4.14 -27.08
N VAL A 101 -0.42 -3.25 -26.94
CA VAL A 101 -0.57 -1.81 -27.08
C VAL A 101 -0.67 -1.41 -28.55
N ARG A 102 -1.63 -0.55 -28.86
CA ARG A 102 -1.73 0.20 -30.12
C ARG A 102 -1.63 1.68 -29.81
N VAL A 103 -0.64 2.36 -30.38
CA VAL A 103 -0.43 3.79 -30.17
C VAL A 103 -0.94 4.55 -31.39
N GLY A 104 -1.98 5.37 -31.19
CA GLY A 104 -2.53 6.24 -32.22
C GLY A 104 -1.69 7.50 -32.44
N ASP A 105 -1.99 8.20 -33.55
CA ASP A 105 -1.38 9.49 -33.86
C ASP A 105 -1.94 10.60 -32.94
N ASP A 106 -1.13 11.65 -32.72
CA ASP A 106 -1.56 12.82 -31.96
C ASP A 106 -2.23 13.82 -32.90
N GLU A 107 -3.56 13.77 -32.98
CA GLU A 107 -4.37 14.69 -33.80
C GLU A 107 -4.63 16.05 -33.10
N GLY A 108 -3.80 16.43 -32.12
CA GLY A 108 -3.88 17.71 -31.41
C GLY A 108 -4.89 17.73 -30.25
N ARG A 109 -5.55 16.60 -29.97
CA ARG A 109 -6.40 16.39 -28.78
C ARG A 109 -5.73 15.51 -27.70
N GLY A 110 -4.48 15.12 -27.92
CA GLY A 110 -3.79 14.10 -27.14
C GLY A 110 -3.64 12.80 -27.93
N ARG A 111 -2.73 11.96 -27.45
CA ARG A 111 -2.42 10.67 -28.06
C ARG A 111 -3.33 9.59 -27.51
N GLU A 112 -3.98 8.85 -28.39
CA GLU A 112 -4.78 7.69 -27.99
C GLU A 112 -3.87 6.46 -27.86
N VAL A 113 -3.97 5.74 -26.75
CA VAL A 113 -3.29 4.46 -26.54
C VAL A 113 -4.35 3.42 -26.24
N THR A 114 -4.44 2.37 -27.04
CA THR A 114 -5.43 1.30 -26.89
C THR A 114 -4.73 0.01 -26.49
N VAL A 115 -5.19 -0.64 -25.44
CA VAL A 115 -4.71 -1.96 -25.04
C VAL A 115 -5.75 -2.98 -25.47
N VAL A 116 -5.32 -3.98 -26.24
CA VAL A 116 -6.19 -5.02 -26.78
C VAL A 116 -5.85 -6.35 -26.12
N ALA A 117 -6.78 -6.87 -25.32
CA ALA A 117 -6.65 -8.17 -24.67
C ALA A 117 -6.84 -9.32 -25.66
N GLU A 118 -6.42 -10.53 -25.27
CA GLU A 118 -6.52 -11.73 -26.10
C GLU A 118 -7.97 -12.12 -26.45
N ASP A 119 -8.92 -11.76 -25.58
CA ASP A 119 -10.36 -12.00 -25.78
C ASP A 119 -11.04 -10.97 -26.70
N GLY A 120 -10.29 -10.00 -27.21
CA GLY A 120 -10.79 -8.92 -28.05
C GLY A 120 -11.33 -7.72 -27.29
N THR A 121 -11.27 -7.71 -25.95
CA THR A 121 -11.60 -6.53 -25.15
C THR A 121 -10.57 -5.43 -25.42
N GLU A 122 -11.04 -4.24 -25.78
CA GLU A 122 -10.20 -3.07 -26.01
C GLU A 122 -10.44 -2.04 -24.90
N GLU A 123 -9.36 -1.51 -24.32
CA GLU A 123 -9.43 -0.39 -23.39
C GLU A 123 -8.60 0.79 -23.88
N VAL A 124 -9.25 1.95 -24.00
CA VAL A 124 -8.71 3.15 -24.64
C VAL A 124 -8.31 4.17 -23.59
N TYR A 125 -7.07 4.65 -23.69
CA TYR A 125 -6.47 5.66 -22.83
C TYR A 125 -6.18 6.92 -23.65
N LEU A 126 -6.91 8.00 -23.37
CA LEU A 126 -6.61 9.31 -23.94
C LEU A 126 -5.52 10.00 -23.12
N ILE A 127 -4.34 10.16 -23.71
CA ILE A 127 -3.18 10.76 -23.06
C ILE A 127 -3.06 12.22 -23.50
N PRO A 128 -3.36 13.21 -22.63
CA PRO A 128 -3.31 14.62 -23.01
C PRO A 128 -1.87 15.11 -23.16
N GLY A 129 -1.62 15.92 -24.20
CA GLY A 129 -0.30 16.48 -24.50
C GLY A 129 0.68 15.44 -25.05
N SER A 130 1.97 15.63 -24.78
CA SER A 130 3.04 14.71 -25.23
C SER A 130 3.92 14.25 -24.05
N PRO A 131 3.36 13.54 -23.05
CA PRO A 131 4.16 12.99 -21.97
C PRO A 131 5.02 11.83 -22.49
N ARG A 132 6.05 11.47 -21.72
CA ARG A 132 6.89 10.31 -22.04
C ARG A 132 6.09 9.02 -21.83
N LEU A 133 5.94 8.25 -22.91
CA LEU A 133 5.35 6.92 -22.85
C LEU A 133 6.41 5.90 -22.39
N GLU A 134 5.99 5.00 -21.52
CA GLU A 134 6.78 3.84 -21.07
C GLU A 134 6.57 2.61 -21.98
N VAL A 135 5.68 2.76 -22.98
CA VAL A 135 5.28 1.69 -23.90
C VAL A 135 5.54 2.07 -25.34
N VAL A 136 5.78 1.04 -26.17
CA VAL A 136 5.88 1.17 -27.63
C VAL A 136 4.71 0.48 -28.34
N ASP A 137 4.42 0.91 -29.56
CA ASP A 137 3.40 0.28 -30.39
C ASP A 137 3.74 -1.20 -30.65
N GLY A 138 2.75 -2.08 -30.50
CA GLY A 138 2.90 -3.53 -30.59
C GLY A 138 3.52 -4.18 -29.35
N GLN A 139 3.82 -3.45 -28.28
CA GLN A 139 4.33 -4.03 -27.03
C GLN A 139 3.23 -4.78 -26.29
N GLU A 140 3.57 -5.97 -25.77
CA GLU A 140 2.72 -6.68 -24.82
C GLU A 140 2.96 -6.16 -23.40
N ILE A 141 1.89 -5.79 -22.71
CA ILE A 141 1.93 -5.27 -21.35
C ILE A 141 0.96 -6.02 -20.45
N ARG A 142 1.23 -6.01 -19.14
CA ARG A 142 0.34 -6.60 -18.13
C ARG A 142 -0.51 -5.52 -17.47
N ALA A 143 -1.67 -5.93 -16.97
CA ALA A 143 -2.49 -5.09 -16.11
C ALA A 143 -1.63 -4.55 -14.94
N GLY A 144 -1.69 -3.24 -14.73
CA GLY A 144 -0.98 -2.44 -13.74
C GLY A 144 0.44 -2.03 -14.14
N ASP A 145 0.83 -2.23 -15.40
CA ASP A 145 2.04 -1.63 -15.97
C ASP A 145 1.77 -0.17 -16.38
N ALA A 146 2.81 0.66 -16.35
CA ALA A 146 2.68 2.09 -16.66
C ALA A 146 2.69 2.29 -18.18
N ILE A 147 1.69 3.02 -18.69
CA ILE A 147 1.61 3.50 -20.07
C ILE A 147 2.36 4.83 -20.20
N VAL A 148 2.19 5.68 -19.19
CA VAL A 148 2.83 7.01 -19.09
C VAL A 148 3.77 7.02 -17.90
N GLU A 149 4.93 7.67 -18.05
CA GLU A 149 5.90 7.86 -16.97
C GLU A 149 5.27 8.60 -15.77
N GLY A 150 5.56 8.13 -14.56
CA GLY A 150 5.15 8.81 -13.33
C GLY A 150 5.06 7.89 -12.11
N PRO A 151 4.82 8.45 -10.92
CA PRO A 151 4.54 7.69 -9.72
C PRO A 151 3.21 6.94 -9.85
N ARG A 152 3.14 5.69 -9.41
CA ARG A 152 1.89 4.91 -9.42
C ARG A 152 1.04 5.28 -8.21
N ASP A 153 -0.27 5.39 -8.41
CA ASP A 153 -1.23 5.56 -7.32
C ASP A 153 -1.44 4.20 -6.62
N PRO A 154 -1.12 4.07 -5.31
CA PRO A 154 -1.32 2.82 -4.59
C PRO A 154 -2.77 2.31 -4.57
N LYS A 155 -3.77 3.21 -4.64
CA LYS A 155 -5.19 2.83 -4.62
C LYS A 155 -5.60 2.19 -5.94
N GLU A 156 -5.17 2.78 -7.04
CA GLU A 156 -5.39 2.22 -8.38
C GLU A 156 -4.63 0.90 -8.54
N LEU A 157 -3.41 0.81 -8.00
CA LEU A 157 -2.63 -0.42 -7.99
C LEU A 157 -3.33 -1.54 -7.20
N LEU A 158 -3.98 -1.21 -6.07
CA LEU A 158 -4.76 -2.16 -5.28
C LEU A 158 -5.94 -2.73 -6.06
N GLU A 159 -6.65 -1.88 -6.80
CA GLU A 159 -7.78 -2.31 -7.62
C GLU A 159 -7.34 -3.22 -8.78
N ILE A 160 -6.17 -2.95 -9.39
CA ILE A 160 -5.71 -3.67 -10.58
C ILE A 160 -4.91 -4.94 -10.23
N LYS A 161 -3.93 -4.84 -9.33
CA LYS A 161 -3.00 -5.94 -8.99
C LYS A 161 -3.30 -6.62 -7.66
N GLY A 162 -4.10 -6.02 -6.78
CA GLY A 162 -4.44 -6.58 -5.49
C GLY A 162 -3.46 -6.21 -4.36
N VAL A 163 -3.70 -6.80 -3.19
CA VAL A 163 -3.07 -6.40 -1.92
C VAL A 163 -1.56 -6.64 -1.94
N ARG A 164 -1.09 -7.83 -2.34
CA ARG A 164 0.32 -8.20 -2.23
C ARG A 164 1.22 -7.32 -3.08
N GLU A 165 0.84 -7.10 -4.32
CA GLU A 165 1.57 -6.25 -5.27
C GLU A 165 1.59 -4.79 -4.81
N THR A 166 0.49 -4.33 -4.20
CA THR A 166 0.42 -2.98 -3.62
C THR A 166 1.31 -2.85 -2.39
N GLN A 167 1.32 -3.84 -1.50
CA GLN A 167 2.19 -3.87 -0.32
C GLN A 167 3.66 -3.86 -0.75
N GLN A 168 4.04 -4.71 -1.70
CA GLN A 168 5.41 -4.76 -2.24
C GLN A 168 5.81 -3.43 -2.86
N TYR A 169 4.95 -2.83 -3.69
CA TYR A 169 5.19 -1.51 -4.28
C TYR A 169 5.42 -0.43 -3.21
N LEU A 170 4.60 -0.40 -2.16
CA LEU A 170 4.77 0.55 -1.06
C LEU A 170 6.10 0.35 -0.33
N VAL A 171 6.47 -0.90 -0.04
CA VAL A 171 7.76 -1.21 0.60
C VAL A 171 8.92 -0.75 -0.28
N ASP A 172 8.90 -1.09 -1.57
CA ASP A 172 9.98 -0.77 -2.50
C ASP A 172 10.14 0.74 -2.71
N GLU A 173 9.04 1.48 -2.86
CA GLU A 173 9.06 2.93 -3.06
C GLU A 173 9.55 3.67 -1.81
N VAL A 174 9.05 3.31 -0.62
CA VAL A 174 9.53 3.93 0.64
C VAL A 174 11.01 3.63 0.83
N GLN A 175 11.41 2.38 0.61
CA GLN A 175 12.79 1.95 0.77
C GLN A 175 13.72 2.62 -0.23
N LYS A 176 13.29 2.81 -1.50
CA LYS A 176 14.02 3.57 -2.51
C LYS A 176 14.29 5.00 -2.04
N VAL A 177 13.29 5.69 -1.50
CA VAL A 177 13.46 7.06 -0.99
C VAL A 177 14.49 7.10 0.15
N TYR A 178 14.45 6.17 1.10
CA TYR A 178 15.45 6.16 2.18
C TYR A 178 16.86 5.84 1.67
N ARG A 179 17.01 4.86 0.76
CA ARG A 179 18.30 4.52 0.15
C ARG A 179 18.90 5.67 -0.65
N ASP A 180 18.09 6.38 -1.43
CA ASP A 180 18.52 7.54 -2.22
C ASP A 180 19.03 8.69 -1.33
N GLN A 181 18.58 8.74 -0.07
CA GLN A 181 19.04 9.69 0.94
C GLN A 181 20.20 9.15 1.80
N GLY A 182 20.71 7.96 1.49
CA GLY A 182 21.82 7.31 2.20
C GLY A 182 21.44 6.74 3.57
N VAL A 183 20.15 6.53 3.83
CA VAL A 183 19.65 5.91 5.07
C VAL A 183 19.31 4.45 4.78
N SER A 184 19.89 3.54 5.55
CA SER A 184 19.56 2.12 5.49
C SER A 184 18.51 1.78 6.54
N ILE A 185 17.31 1.40 6.10
CA ILE A 185 16.24 0.85 6.94
C ILE A 185 15.98 -0.58 6.50
N HIS A 186 15.70 -1.48 7.45
CA HIS A 186 15.34 -2.84 7.12
C HIS A 186 13.86 -2.91 6.69
N ASP A 187 13.59 -3.64 5.60
CA ASP A 187 12.26 -3.77 4.99
C ASP A 187 11.16 -4.16 5.99
N LYS A 188 11.44 -5.07 6.94
CA LYS A 188 10.53 -5.47 8.02
C LYS A 188 9.86 -4.33 8.78
N HIS A 189 10.54 -3.20 8.94
CA HIS A 189 9.96 -2.04 9.62
C HIS A 189 8.90 -1.36 8.74
N ILE A 190 9.17 -1.25 7.45
CA ILE A 190 8.23 -0.70 6.47
C ILE A 190 7.05 -1.66 6.28
N GLU A 191 7.32 -2.96 6.18
CA GLU A 191 6.32 -4.02 6.09
C GLU A 191 5.34 -3.98 7.26
N LEU A 192 5.81 -3.75 8.50
CA LEU A 192 4.94 -3.62 9.67
C LEU A 192 3.96 -2.44 9.55
N VAL A 193 4.39 -1.31 8.99
CA VAL A 193 3.53 -0.14 8.77
C VAL A 193 2.55 -0.41 7.63
N VAL A 194 3.03 -0.93 6.50
CA VAL A 194 2.21 -1.27 5.33
C VAL A 194 1.16 -2.33 5.67
N ARG A 195 1.48 -3.27 6.58
CA ARG A 195 0.50 -4.22 7.13
C ARG A 195 -0.66 -3.49 7.83
N GLN A 196 -0.39 -2.45 8.62
CA GLN A 196 -1.46 -1.67 9.26
C GLN A 196 -2.28 -0.87 8.25
N MET A 197 -1.66 -0.36 7.18
CA MET A 197 -2.37 0.37 6.12
C MET A 197 -3.35 -0.48 5.32
N THR A 198 -3.12 -1.80 5.24
CA THR A 198 -3.90 -2.76 4.45
C THR A 198 -4.77 -3.69 5.30
N ARG A 199 -4.91 -3.40 6.60
CA ARG A 199 -5.56 -4.27 7.58
C ARG A 199 -7.09 -4.29 7.53
N ARG A 200 -7.73 -3.39 6.77
CA ARG A 200 -9.20 -3.29 6.72
C ARG A 200 -9.77 -3.78 5.40
N VAL A 201 -10.94 -4.39 5.50
CA VAL A 201 -11.77 -4.83 4.38
C VAL A 201 -13.10 -4.10 4.47
N ARG A 202 -13.53 -3.51 3.36
CA ARG A 202 -14.88 -2.94 3.21
C ARG A 202 -15.82 -4.03 2.73
N VAL A 203 -16.84 -4.34 3.52
CA VAL A 203 -17.85 -5.33 3.18
C VAL A 203 -18.73 -4.80 2.05
N GLY A 204 -18.89 -5.58 1.00
CA GLY A 204 -19.80 -5.31 -0.10
C GLY A 204 -21.13 -6.02 0.13
N ASP A 205 -21.12 -7.34 -0.02
CA ASP A 205 -22.25 -8.22 0.29
C ASP A 205 -21.91 -9.01 1.57
N PRO A 206 -22.68 -8.88 2.66
CA PRO A 206 -22.43 -9.62 3.89
C PRO A 206 -22.70 -11.13 3.75
N GLY A 207 -23.40 -11.59 2.71
CA GLY A 207 -23.78 -12.99 2.58
C GLY A 207 -24.64 -13.42 3.77
N ASP A 208 -24.21 -14.48 4.47
CA ASP A 208 -24.84 -14.96 5.70
C ASP A 208 -24.04 -14.57 6.97
N ALA A 209 -23.05 -13.68 6.84
CA ALA A 209 -22.28 -13.15 7.96
C ALA A 209 -23.04 -12.04 8.72
N GLU A 210 -22.67 -11.82 9.98
CA GLU A 210 -23.17 -10.72 10.81
C GLU A 210 -22.50 -9.37 10.52
N PHE A 211 -22.16 -9.11 9.25
CA PHE A 211 -21.60 -7.83 8.82
C PHE A 211 -22.67 -6.92 8.21
N LEU A 212 -22.44 -5.62 8.25
CA LEU A 212 -23.27 -4.64 7.56
C LEU A 212 -22.68 -4.28 6.18
N PRO A 213 -23.50 -4.12 5.13
CA PRO A 213 -23.03 -3.60 3.85
C PRO A 213 -22.34 -2.24 4.01
N GLY A 214 -21.11 -2.12 3.51
CA GLY A 214 -20.27 -0.92 3.61
C GLY A 214 -19.47 -0.79 4.91
N GLU A 215 -19.63 -1.72 5.86
CA GLU A 215 -18.85 -1.76 7.10
C GLU A 215 -17.36 -1.99 6.81
N GLN A 216 -16.50 -1.38 7.62
CA GLN A 216 -15.05 -1.61 7.59
C GLN A 216 -14.68 -2.54 8.75
N VAL A 217 -14.25 -3.75 8.41
CA VAL A 217 -13.88 -4.78 9.37
C VAL A 217 -12.39 -5.09 9.29
N ASP A 218 -11.83 -5.64 10.37
CA ASP A 218 -10.46 -6.15 10.36
C ASP A 218 -10.35 -7.34 9.39
N GLN A 219 -9.27 -7.39 8.61
CA GLN A 219 -9.04 -8.42 7.58
C GLN A 219 -8.99 -9.83 8.17
N TRP A 220 -8.41 -10.00 9.36
CA TRP A 220 -8.37 -11.29 10.04
C TRP A 220 -9.77 -11.74 10.44
N VAL A 221 -10.55 -10.84 11.06
CA VAL A 221 -11.95 -11.12 11.45
C VAL A 221 -12.79 -11.49 10.23
N PHE A 222 -12.67 -10.73 9.14
CA PHE A 222 -13.36 -11.02 7.89
C PHE A 222 -12.99 -12.41 7.33
N SER A 223 -11.69 -12.73 7.31
CA SER A 223 -11.20 -14.00 6.77
C SER A 223 -11.57 -15.19 7.66
N ASP A 224 -11.52 -15.03 8.99
CA ASP A 224 -11.90 -16.07 9.95
C ASP A 224 -13.41 -16.36 9.90
N THR A 225 -14.26 -15.32 9.88
CA THR A 225 -15.71 -15.46 9.73
C THR A 225 -16.06 -16.15 8.43
N ASN A 226 -15.47 -15.73 7.30
CA ASN A 226 -15.73 -16.37 6.02
C ASN A 226 -15.30 -17.83 5.97
N ARG A 227 -14.14 -18.15 6.55
CA ARG A 227 -13.68 -19.54 6.67
C ARG A 227 -14.70 -20.39 7.43
N ARG A 228 -15.20 -19.90 8.57
CA ARG A 228 -16.21 -20.61 9.37
C ARG A 228 -17.53 -20.80 8.62
N LEU A 229 -18.00 -19.77 7.91
CA LEU A 229 -19.23 -19.87 7.12
C LEU A 229 -19.11 -20.93 6.02
N VAL A 230 -17.97 -20.97 5.33
CA VAL A 230 -17.71 -21.99 4.30
C VAL A 230 -17.67 -23.40 4.90
N ASP A 231 -17.03 -23.57 6.06
CA ASP A 231 -16.98 -24.86 6.77
C ASP A 231 -18.38 -25.34 7.21
N GLU A 232 -19.29 -24.41 7.51
CA GLU A 232 -20.70 -24.66 7.86
C GLU A 232 -21.63 -24.80 6.63
N GLY A 233 -21.12 -24.57 5.40
CA GLY A 233 -21.89 -24.64 4.17
C GLY A 233 -22.77 -23.40 3.89
N ASN A 234 -22.53 -22.30 4.60
CA ASN A 234 -23.21 -21.02 4.44
C ASN A 234 -22.52 -20.15 3.37
N ARG A 235 -23.19 -19.07 2.93
CA ARG A 235 -22.62 -18.14 1.95
C ARG A 235 -21.65 -17.17 2.63
N PRO A 236 -20.36 -17.12 2.22
CA PRO A 236 -19.39 -16.18 2.79
C PRO A 236 -19.72 -14.74 2.38
N ALA A 237 -19.21 -13.77 3.15
CA ALA A 237 -19.28 -12.36 2.81
C ALA A 237 -18.28 -12.02 1.69
N GLU A 238 -18.68 -11.11 0.82
CA GLU A 238 -17.84 -10.49 -0.20
C GLU A 238 -17.39 -9.09 0.25
N GLY A 239 -16.11 -8.80 0.06
CA GLY A 239 -15.53 -7.53 0.47
C GLY A 239 -14.33 -7.15 -0.38
N ARG A 240 -13.96 -5.87 -0.33
CA ARG A 240 -12.78 -5.34 -1.01
C ARG A 240 -11.79 -4.83 0.02
N ALA A 241 -10.52 -5.17 -0.14
CA ALA A 241 -9.46 -4.62 0.69
C ALA A 241 -9.45 -3.09 0.57
N GLU A 242 -9.23 -2.39 1.69
CA GLU A 242 -9.15 -0.93 1.72
C GLU A 242 -7.73 -0.52 2.13
N LEU A 243 -7.06 0.25 1.27
CA LEU A 243 -5.81 0.91 1.62
C LEU A 243 -6.10 2.24 2.32
N MET A 244 -5.62 2.37 3.54
CA MET A 244 -5.74 3.58 4.34
C MET A 244 -4.37 4.20 4.61
N GLY A 245 -4.33 5.52 4.63
CA GLY A 245 -3.19 6.24 5.19
C GLY A 245 -3.03 5.97 6.69
N ILE A 246 -1.81 6.09 7.22
CA ILE A 246 -1.50 5.81 8.64
C ILE A 246 -2.34 6.66 9.61
N THR A 247 -2.68 7.90 9.26
CA THR A 247 -3.56 8.76 10.07
C THR A 247 -4.96 8.16 10.19
N LYS A 248 -5.57 7.76 9.06
CA LYS A 248 -6.89 7.14 9.03
C LYS A 248 -6.88 5.76 9.71
N ALA A 249 -5.84 4.96 9.46
CA ALA A 249 -5.68 3.64 10.07
C ALA A 249 -5.57 3.73 11.60
N SER A 250 -4.90 4.76 12.13
CA SER A 250 -4.75 4.98 13.57
C SER A 250 -6.06 5.39 14.25
N LEU A 251 -6.94 6.10 13.54
CA LEU A 251 -8.27 6.46 14.03
C LEU A 251 -9.26 5.30 13.92
N ALA A 252 -9.08 4.42 12.95
CA ALA A 252 -9.90 3.22 12.72
C ALA A 252 -9.42 2.02 13.57
N THR A 253 -8.94 2.23 14.79
CA THR A 253 -8.56 1.15 15.73
C THR A 253 -9.75 0.77 16.62
N ASP A 254 -9.77 -0.45 17.14
CA ASP A 254 -10.87 -0.93 17.99
C ASP A 254 -10.85 -0.30 19.39
N SER A 255 -9.69 0.23 19.82
CA SER A 255 -9.51 0.92 21.11
C SER A 255 -9.78 2.43 20.97
N TRP A 256 -10.95 2.87 21.42
CA TRP A 256 -11.32 4.29 21.40
C TRP A 256 -10.34 5.15 22.23
N LEU A 257 -9.80 4.62 23.33
CA LEU A 257 -8.78 5.29 24.14
C LEU A 257 -7.50 5.55 23.33
N SER A 258 -7.06 4.56 22.55
CA SER A 258 -5.89 4.69 21.69
C SER A 258 -6.16 5.70 20.57
N ALA A 259 -7.31 5.63 19.90
CA ALA A 259 -7.68 6.58 18.85
C ALA A 259 -7.76 8.02 19.37
N ALA A 260 -8.41 8.23 20.52
CA ALA A 260 -8.60 9.53 21.15
C ALA A 260 -7.27 10.19 21.58
N SER A 261 -6.26 9.38 21.91
CA SER A 261 -4.92 9.85 22.25
C SER A 261 -4.09 10.32 21.04
N PHE A 262 -4.49 9.93 19.82
CA PHE A 262 -3.78 10.29 18.59
C PHE A 262 -4.23 11.67 18.08
N GLN A 263 -5.45 11.76 17.55
CA GLN A 263 -6.05 12.99 16.99
C GLN A 263 -7.58 12.94 17.07
N GLU A 264 -8.25 14.06 16.74
CA GLU A 264 -9.73 14.13 16.62
C GLU A 264 -10.51 13.67 17.86
N THR A 265 -9.96 13.92 19.05
CA THR A 265 -10.46 13.45 20.34
C THR A 265 -11.98 13.67 20.54
N THR A 266 -12.51 14.84 20.18
CA THR A 266 -13.94 15.13 20.30
C THR A 266 -14.81 14.19 19.45
N ARG A 267 -14.38 13.89 18.21
CA ARG A 267 -15.12 12.99 17.31
C ARG A 267 -15.11 11.56 17.87
N VAL A 268 -13.93 11.08 18.26
CA VAL A 268 -13.75 9.71 18.79
C VAL A 268 -14.57 9.51 20.08
N LEU A 269 -14.55 10.48 21.00
CA LEU A 269 -15.33 10.40 22.25
C LEU A 269 -16.84 10.44 21.99
N THR A 270 -17.27 11.19 20.97
CA THR A 270 -18.69 11.25 20.59
C THR A 270 -19.16 9.92 20.02
N GLU A 271 -18.39 9.31 19.12
CA GLU A 271 -18.68 7.96 18.58
C GLU A 271 -18.70 6.91 19.69
N ALA A 272 -17.70 6.89 20.58
CA ALA A 272 -17.65 5.96 21.70
C ALA A 272 -18.87 6.08 22.63
N ALA A 273 -19.33 7.32 22.91
CA ALA A 273 -20.52 7.57 23.70
C ALA A 273 -21.81 7.09 23.01
N ILE A 274 -21.92 7.25 21.69
CA ILE A 274 -23.06 6.75 20.89
C ILE A 274 -23.09 5.21 20.91
N GLU A 275 -21.93 4.58 20.77
CA GLU A 275 -21.79 3.12 20.76
C GLU A 275 -21.83 2.49 22.16
N SER A 276 -21.90 3.29 23.23
CA SER A 276 -21.89 2.85 24.63
C SER A 276 -20.68 1.96 24.98
N ARG A 277 -19.49 2.30 24.45
CA ARG A 277 -18.20 1.66 24.75
C ARG A 277 -17.41 2.33 25.87
#